data_AF-A0A0F0KM56-F1
#
_entry.id   AF-A0A0F0KM56-F1
#
_cell.length_a   1.000
_cell.length_b   1.000
_cell.length_c   1.000
_cell.angle_alpha   90.00
_cell.angle_beta   90.00
_cell.angle_gamma   90.00
#
_symmetry.space_group_name_H-M   'P 1'
#
loop_
_entity.id
_entity.type
_entity.pdbx_description
1 polymer ?
#
loop_
_entity_poly.entity_id
_entity_poly.type
_entity_poly.pdbx_seq_one_letter_code
_entity_poly.pdbx_strand_id
1 'polypeptide(L)'
;MTTLTLIGKPDCHLCDVASDVIDAVVAELPDAAAEQIEIVEASIQDDPALYELWWEKIPVVLIDGELHAHWRVAPDRLREALEASVRDTAATRMKESL
;
A
#
# COMPACT_ATOMS: atom_id res chain seq x y z
N MET A 1 7.41 10.96 0.02
CA MET A 1 6.96 9.88 -0.88
C MET A 1 6.08 9.02 -0.01
N THR A 2 4.89 8.65 -0.47
CA THR A 2 4.00 7.73 0.24
C THR A 2 4.36 6.30 -0.17
N THR A 3 4.68 5.44 0.78
CA THR A 3 5.04 4.04 0.52
C THR A 3 3.81 3.14 0.68
N LEU A 4 3.36 2.52 -0.40
CA LEU A 4 2.29 1.54 -0.42
C LEU A 4 2.89 0.14 -0.42
N THR A 5 2.78 -0.60 0.68
CA THR A 5 3.34 -1.94 0.81
C THR A 5 2.27 -3.01 0.69
N LEU A 6 2.41 -3.94 -0.25
CA LEU A 6 1.62 -5.17 -0.32
C LEU A 6 2.42 -6.32 0.30
N ILE A 7 1.95 -6.84 1.42
CA ILE A 7 2.52 -8.01 2.09
C ILE A 7 1.68 -9.23 1.71
N GLY A 8 2.31 -10.20 1.06
CA GLY A 8 1.66 -11.40 0.57
C GLY A 8 2.58 -12.62 0.57
N LYS A 9 2.27 -13.57 -0.31
CA LYS A 9 3.12 -14.70 -0.64
C LYS A 9 2.86 -15.08 -2.10
N PRO A 10 3.80 -15.74 -2.80
CA PRO A 10 3.52 -16.32 -4.10
C PRO A 10 2.42 -17.39 -4.00
N ASP A 11 1.78 -17.67 -5.14
CA ASP A 11 0.67 -18.62 -5.26
C ASP A 11 -0.45 -18.32 -4.24
N CYS A 12 -0.91 -17.07 -4.22
CA CYS A 12 -1.94 -16.56 -3.34
C CYS A 12 -2.98 -15.77 -4.14
N HIS A 13 -4.11 -16.41 -4.45
CA HIS A 13 -5.15 -15.80 -5.26
C HIS A 13 -5.66 -14.46 -4.72
N LEU A 14 -5.80 -14.33 -3.39
CA LEU A 14 -6.21 -13.06 -2.78
C LEU A 14 -5.13 -11.98 -2.94
N CYS A 15 -3.86 -12.35 -2.92
CA CYS A 15 -2.74 -11.44 -3.09
C CYS A 15 -2.67 -10.92 -4.53
N ASP A 16 -2.91 -11.79 -5.52
CA ASP A 16 -3.00 -11.38 -6.93
C ASP A 16 -4.14 -10.36 -7.13
N VAL A 17 -5.33 -10.65 -6.56
CA VAL A 17 -6.47 -9.74 -6.60
C VAL A 17 -6.17 -8.40 -5.93
N ALA A 18 -5.42 -8.41 -4.82
CA ALA A 18 -5.02 -7.19 -4.14
C ALA A 18 -4.05 -6.36 -4.99
N SER A 19 -3.09 -7.00 -5.66
CA SER A 19 -2.17 -6.34 -6.59
C SER A 19 -2.93 -5.70 -7.75
N ASP A 20 -3.85 -6.44 -8.39
CA ASP A 20 -4.68 -5.91 -9.48
C ASP A 20 -5.48 -4.67 -9.06
N VAL A 21 -6.02 -4.67 -7.83
CA VAL A 21 -6.74 -3.52 -7.28
C VAL A 21 -5.79 -2.34 -7.04
N ILE A 22 -4.60 -2.59 -6.51
CA ILE A 22 -3.60 -1.55 -6.28
C ILE A 22 -3.20 -0.91 -7.61
N ASP A 23 -2.85 -1.72 -8.61
CA ASP A 23 -2.44 -1.25 -9.93
C ASP A 23 -3.55 -0.43 -10.60
N ALA A 24 -4.80 -0.91 -10.53
CA ALA A 24 -5.94 -0.20 -11.07
C ALA A 24 -6.16 1.15 -10.37
N VAL A 25 -6.10 1.20 -9.04
CA VAL A 25 -6.28 2.44 -8.28
C VAL A 25 -5.17 3.43 -8.56
N VAL A 26 -3.91 3.00 -8.58
CA VAL A 26 -2.77 3.87 -8.85
C VAL A 26 -2.81 4.41 -10.28
N ALA A 27 -3.23 3.60 -11.26
CA ALA A 27 -3.40 4.05 -12.64
C ALA A 27 -4.56 5.05 -12.83
N GLU A 28 -5.55 5.06 -11.94
CA GLU A 28 -6.65 6.02 -11.97
C GLU A 28 -6.34 7.34 -11.24
N LEU A 29 -5.27 7.39 -10.44
CA LEU A 29 -4.84 8.60 -9.76
C LEU A 29 -4.24 9.61 -10.76
N PRO A 30 -4.31 10.92 -10.47
CA PRO A 30 -3.58 11.93 -11.25
C PRO A 30 -2.08 11.65 -11.25
N ASP A 31 -1.40 11.88 -12.38
CA ASP A 31 0.06 11.62 -12.53
C ASP A 31 0.89 12.19 -11.38
N ALA A 32 0.62 13.44 -10.96
CA ALA A 32 1.33 14.09 -9.86
C ALA A 32 1.14 13.42 -8.49
N ALA A 33 0.05 12.68 -8.29
CA ALA A 33 -0.16 11.87 -7.08
C ALA A 33 0.49 10.50 -7.22
N ALA A 34 0.33 9.85 -8.39
CA ALA A 34 0.96 8.56 -8.67
C ALA A 34 2.49 8.63 -8.59
N GLU A 35 3.11 9.71 -9.07
CA GLU A 35 4.55 9.96 -8.97
C GLU A 35 5.06 10.10 -7.52
N GLN A 36 4.16 10.37 -6.56
CA GLN A 36 4.51 10.46 -5.14
C GLN A 36 4.30 9.15 -4.39
N ILE A 37 3.82 8.11 -5.06
CA ILE A 37 3.55 6.79 -4.48
C ILE A 37 4.65 5.83 -4.90
N GLU A 38 5.21 5.12 -3.93
CA GLU A 38 6.15 4.03 -4.15
C GLU A 38 5.47 2.72 -3.76
N ILE A 39 5.32 1.79 -4.71
CA ILE A 39 4.73 0.48 -4.45
C ILE A 39 5.85 -0.50 -4.08
N VAL A 40 5.71 -1.16 -2.95
CA VAL A 40 6.66 -2.15 -2.43
C VAL A 40 5.96 -3.47 -2.20
N GLU A 41 6.50 -4.55 -2.74
CA GLU A 41 6.02 -5.90 -2.46
C GLU A 41 6.91 -6.57 -1.43
N ALA A 42 6.29 -7.21 -0.44
CA ALA A 42 6.98 -7.97 0.58
C ALA A 42 6.32 -9.33 0.78
N SER A 43 7.13 -10.35 1.07
CA SER A 43 6.68 -11.74 1.14
C SER A 43 6.91 -12.29 2.54
N ILE A 44 5.85 -12.88 3.11
CA ILE A 44 5.94 -13.59 4.39
C ILE A 44 6.80 -14.87 4.30
N GLN A 45 7.13 -15.34 3.09
CA GLN A 45 7.99 -16.52 2.93
C GLN A 45 9.47 -16.18 3.06
N ASP A 46 9.83 -14.94 2.75
CA ASP A 46 11.22 -14.47 2.73
C ASP A 46 11.62 -13.79 4.05
N ASP A 47 10.64 -13.35 4.83
CA ASP A 47 10.86 -12.67 6.11
C ASP A 47 10.07 -13.35 7.26
N PRO A 48 10.76 -14.01 8.22
CA PRO A 48 10.14 -14.61 9.40
C PRO A 48 9.36 -13.62 10.28
N ALA A 49 9.78 -12.35 10.35
CA ALA A 49 9.09 -11.34 11.14
C ALA A 49 7.75 -10.96 10.49
N LEU A 50 7.70 -10.88 9.16
CA LEU A 50 6.45 -10.69 8.42
C LEU A 50 5.54 -11.91 8.54
N TYR A 51 6.12 -13.12 8.51
CA TYR A 51 5.37 -14.34 8.75
C TYR A 51 4.68 -14.29 10.12
N GLU A 52 5.43 -14.10 11.20
CA GLU A 52 4.87 -14.07 12.56
C GLU A 52 3.74 -13.05 12.73
N LEU A 53 3.86 -11.88 12.09
CA LEU A 53 2.91 -10.79 12.25
C LEU A 53 1.68 -10.89 11.36
N TRP A 54 1.84 -11.37 10.12
CA TRP A 54 0.83 -11.22 9.06
C TRP A 54 0.33 -12.52 8.43
N TRP A 55 0.88 -13.69 8.76
CA TRP A 55 0.54 -14.94 8.05
C TRP A 55 -0.96 -15.30 8.01
N GLU A 56 -1.75 -14.94 9.02
CA GLU A 56 -3.21 -15.18 9.06
C GLU A 56 -4.04 -14.09 8.36
N LYS A 57 -3.39 -13.01 7.93
CA LYS A 57 -4.04 -11.78 7.46
C LYS A 57 -3.73 -11.43 6.01
N ILE A 58 -2.79 -12.13 5.36
CA ILE A 58 -2.45 -11.86 3.96
C ILE A 58 -3.68 -11.98 3.04
N PRO A 59 -3.77 -11.15 1.97
CA PRO A 59 -2.91 -10.01 1.68
C PRO A 59 -3.09 -8.88 2.68
N VAL A 60 -2.01 -8.21 3.05
CA VAL A 60 -2.01 -7.03 3.92
C VAL A 60 -1.49 -5.84 3.11
N VAL A 61 -2.18 -4.70 3.19
CA VAL A 61 -1.78 -3.44 2.57
C VAL A 61 -1.42 -2.45 3.66
N LEU A 62 -0.23 -1.90 3.58
CA LEU A 62 0.24 -0.82 4.44
C LEU A 62 0.40 0.47 3.62
N ILE A 63 0.12 1.61 4.24
CA ILE A 63 0.41 2.93 3.69
C ILE A 63 1.31 3.64 4.69
N ASP A 64 2.51 4.00 4.26
CA ASP A 64 3.56 4.60 5.12
C ASP A 64 3.84 3.75 6.39
N GLY A 65 3.73 2.42 6.25
CA GLY A 65 3.90 1.46 7.33
C GLY A 65 2.67 1.27 8.24
N GLU A 66 1.60 2.04 8.04
CA GLU A 66 0.34 1.88 8.77
C GLU A 66 -0.60 0.91 8.08
N LEU A 67 -1.25 0.04 8.86
CA LEU A 67 -2.19 -0.96 8.32
C LEU A 67 -3.41 -0.28 7.70
N HIS A 68 -3.55 -0.42 6.38
CA HIS A 68 -4.71 0.06 5.65
C HIS A 68 -5.78 -1.03 5.50
N ALA A 69 -5.40 -2.21 5.01
CA ALA A 69 -6.34 -3.29 4.74
C ALA A 69 -5.71 -4.67 4.92
N HIS A 70 -6.55 -5.68 5.17
CA HIS A 70 -6.17 -7.08 5.10
C HIS A 70 -7.31 -7.94 4.54
N TRP A 71 -6.99 -9.09 3.94
CA TRP A 71 -7.88 -10.01 3.21
C TRP A 71 -8.55 -9.47 1.95
N ARG A 72 -9.15 -8.29 2.01
CA ARG A 72 -9.83 -7.64 0.89
C ARG A 72 -9.48 -6.17 0.82
N VAL A 73 -8.95 -5.76 -0.33
CA VAL A 73 -8.69 -4.36 -0.64
C VAL A 73 -9.94 -3.78 -1.32
N ALA A 74 -10.46 -2.68 -0.78
CA ALA A 74 -11.57 -1.96 -1.39
C ALA A 74 -11.01 -0.80 -2.23
N PRO A 75 -11.21 -0.78 -3.57
CA PRO A 75 -10.58 0.21 -4.45
C PRO A 75 -10.85 1.66 -4.03
N ASP A 76 -12.11 1.98 -3.71
CA ASP A 76 -12.50 3.34 -3.32
C ASP A 76 -11.84 3.78 -2.01
N ARG A 77 -11.73 2.87 -1.03
CA ARG A 77 -11.06 3.15 0.25
C ARG A 77 -9.57 3.34 0.08
N LEU A 78 -8.95 2.52 -0.78
CA LEU A 78 -7.54 2.63 -1.09
C LEU A 78 -7.26 3.98 -1.78
N ARG A 79 -8.08 4.37 -2.75
CA ARG A 79 -7.96 5.66 -3.44
C ARG A 79 -8.03 6.83 -2.47
N GLU A 80 -9.08 6.88 -1.64
CA GLU A 80 -9.26 7.94 -0.63
C GLU A 80 -8.05 8.05 0.31
N ALA A 81 -7.51 6.90 0.75
CA ALA A 81 -6.36 6.85 1.65
C ALA A 81 -5.08 7.32 0.96
N LEU A 82 -4.81 6.89 -0.27
CA LEU A 82 -3.63 7.32 -1.03
C LEU A 82 -3.65 8.83 -1.30
N GLU A 83 -4.79 9.37 -1.71
CA GLU A 83 -4.93 10.81 -1.89
C GLU A 83 -4.71 11.60 -0.59
N ALA A 84 -5.17 11.06 0.55
CA ALA A 84 -4.93 11.66 1.85
C ALA A 84 -3.45 11.62 2.23
N SER A 85 -2.80 10.45 2.14
CA SER A 85 -1.38 10.28 2.48
C SER A 85 -0.45 11.11 1.60
N VAL A 86 -0.74 11.23 0.30
CA VAL A 86 0.03 12.09 -0.62
C VAL A 86 -0.07 13.56 -0.20
N ARG A 87 -1.27 14.04 0.17
CA ARG A 87 -1.45 15.41 0.68
C ARG A 87 -0.73 15.64 2.00
N ASP A 88 -0.80 14.70 2.93
CA ASP A 88 -0.15 14.80 4.24
C ASP A 88 1.37 14.78 4.13
N THR A 89 1.90 13.97 3.22
CA THR A 89 3.32 13.94 2.86
C THR A 89 3.78 15.29 2.30
N ALA A 90 3.02 15.87 1.38
CA ALA A 90 3.33 17.19 0.82
C ALA A 90 3.30 18.29 1.90
N ALA A 91 2.31 18.24 2.80
CA ALA A 91 2.18 19.19 3.91
C ALA A 91 3.34 19.07 4.92
N THR A 92 3.78 17.85 5.23
CA THR A 92 4.94 17.60 6.11
C THR A 92 6.20 18.18 5.52
N ARG A 93 6.46 17.93 4.23
CA ARG A 93 7.65 18.43 3.53
C ARG A 93 7.72 19.95 3.49
N MET A 94 6.59 20.64 3.40
CA MET A 94 6.53 22.11 3.47
C MET A 94 6.90 22.64 4.85
N LYS A 95 6.55 21.93 5.93
CA LYS A 95 6.89 22.33 7.31
C LYS A 95 8.37 22.15 7.60
N GLU A 96 9.01 21.10 7.08
CA GLU A 96 10.43 20.82 7.30
C GLU A 96 11.38 21.76 6.54
N SER A 97 10.86 22.49 5.54
CA SER A 97 11.64 23.46 4.74
C SER A 97 11.61 24.89 5.29
N LEU A 98 10.91 25.14 6.40
CA LEU A 98 10.79 26.45 7.05
C LEU A 98 11.65 26.49 8.32
#